data_AF-A0A357HZX8-F1
#
_entry.id   AF-A0A357HZX8-F1
#
_cell.length_a   1.000
_cell.length_b   1.000
_cell.length_c   1.000
_cell.angle_alpha   90.00
_cell.angle_beta   90.00
_cell.angle_gamma   90.00
#
_symmetry.space_group_name_H-M   'P 1'
#
loop_
_entity.id
_entity.type
_entity.pdbx_description
1 polymer ?
#
loop_
_entity_poly.entity_id
_entity_poly.type
_entity_poly.pdbx_seq_one_letter_code
_entity_poly.pdbx_strand_id
1 'polypeptide(L)'
;ESAEYFLHVAGPSGLYYNYSDARCVPNLAPEVFWFAARAKDTGLLWREASRMREALRAAENPFAQSRLLPMLFVWSPPLGEIHAPVQCSWRGDGHTPVAMHRSHWTDPDALFLGFKGGSPSANHAHMDIGGFVMEADGVRWACDLERQDYHELEHQGIQIFNKVQRWKIFRINNFSHNVLTVDGQLQELEGFAPITQHRSEGKLPNTIVDLGEIYVGQLAQARRGAGIHADGYVLIRDELQALDKVTSVRWGMVTFADVCIESERQASLRQDGKVLTLQLDSSVEAELEICDIERPPNDFEARNPGAKMIAFTVKLAPHAKVDFTVSLIPGKASEPKSSLGALADWSSL
;
A
#
# COMPACT_ATOMS: atom_id res chain seq x y z
N GLU A 1 -7.68 -13.46 12.90
CA GLU A 1 -6.67 -12.37 12.81
C GLU A 1 -5.31 -12.82 12.23
N SER A 2 -4.42 -13.51 12.97
CA SER A 2 -3.05 -13.75 12.45
C SER A 2 -2.96 -14.55 11.14
N ALA A 3 -3.81 -15.55 10.93
CA ALA A 3 -3.85 -16.31 9.67
C ALA A 3 -4.56 -15.56 8.54
N GLU A 4 -5.56 -14.76 8.88
CA GLU A 4 -6.29 -13.93 7.92
C GLU A 4 -5.38 -12.83 7.36
N TYR A 5 -4.47 -12.28 8.17
CA TYR A 5 -3.44 -11.38 7.64
C TYR A 5 -2.67 -12.02 6.49
N PHE A 6 -2.18 -13.24 6.69
CA PHE A 6 -1.51 -13.97 5.62
C PHE A 6 -2.44 -14.12 4.43
N LEU A 7 -3.71 -14.47 4.60
CA LEU A 7 -4.64 -14.59 3.46
C LEU A 7 -4.84 -13.26 2.71
N HIS A 8 -5.06 -12.16 3.42
CA HIS A 8 -5.53 -10.89 2.86
C HIS A 8 -4.42 -9.96 2.37
N VAL A 9 -3.19 -10.07 2.87
CA VAL A 9 -2.06 -9.16 2.53
C VAL A 9 -1.59 -9.24 1.08
N ALA A 10 -1.94 -10.32 0.36
CA ALA A 10 -1.56 -10.51 -1.03
C ALA A 10 -2.66 -10.09 -1.99
N GLY A 11 -2.29 -9.36 -3.03
CA GLY A 11 -3.16 -9.04 -4.16
C GLY A 11 -3.38 -10.23 -5.11
N PRO A 12 -4.20 -10.06 -6.16
CA PRO A 12 -4.47 -11.07 -7.19
C PRO A 12 -3.22 -11.60 -7.88
N SER A 13 -2.18 -10.77 -8.02
CA SER A 13 -0.86 -11.19 -8.53
C SER A 13 -0.12 -12.17 -7.61
N GLY A 14 -0.59 -12.36 -6.37
CA GLY A 14 0.09 -13.11 -5.33
C GLY A 14 1.16 -12.31 -4.56
N LEU A 15 1.45 -11.08 -5.01
CA LEU A 15 2.40 -10.18 -4.36
C LEU A 15 1.84 -9.62 -3.05
N TYR A 16 2.66 -9.55 -2.01
CA TYR A 16 2.31 -8.91 -0.74
C TYR A 16 2.32 -7.41 -0.88
N TYR A 17 1.59 -6.68 -0.03
CA TYR A 17 1.75 -5.23 0.09
C TYR A 17 3.21 -4.84 0.46
N ASN A 18 4.02 -5.72 1.03
CA ASN A 18 5.47 -5.49 1.19
C ASN A 18 5.88 -4.20 1.92
N TYR A 19 4.98 -3.66 2.76
CA TYR A 19 5.27 -2.53 3.63
C TYR A 19 6.34 -2.89 4.67
N SER A 20 6.97 -1.89 5.28
CA SER A 20 8.08 -2.13 6.20
C SER A 20 9.19 -2.97 5.52
N ASP A 21 9.95 -3.76 6.27
CA ASP A 21 11.01 -4.63 5.73
C ASP A 21 10.51 -5.90 5.01
N ALA A 22 9.21 -6.01 4.71
CA ALA A 22 8.64 -7.19 4.08
C ALA A 22 9.04 -7.29 2.60
N ARG A 23 9.15 -8.52 2.09
CA ARG A 23 9.40 -8.80 0.67
C ARG A 23 8.09 -8.88 -0.10
N CYS A 24 8.12 -8.54 -1.40
CA CYS A 24 6.96 -8.61 -2.28
C CYS A 24 6.54 -10.07 -2.57
N VAL A 25 7.52 -10.96 -2.72
CA VAL A 25 7.30 -12.41 -2.84
C VAL A 25 7.82 -13.10 -1.56
N PRO A 26 6.94 -13.49 -0.62
CA PRO A 26 7.37 -14.21 0.58
C PRO A 26 7.72 -15.68 0.25
N ASN A 27 8.31 -16.40 1.21
CA ASN A 27 8.34 -17.87 1.17
C ASN A 27 6.93 -18.45 1.38
N LEU A 28 6.77 -19.76 1.20
CA LEU A 28 5.61 -20.48 1.71
C LEU A 28 5.50 -20.24 3.23
N ALA A 29 4.29 -20.14 3.76
CA ALA A 29 3.99 -19.95 5.18
C ALA A 29 3.37 -21.23 5.79
N PRO A 30 4.17 -22.23 6.20
CA PRO A 30 3.68 -23.48 6.80
C PRO A 30 2.78 -23.30 8.01
N GLU A 31 2.99 -22.24 8.79
CA GLU A 31 2.19 -21.89 9.97
C GLU A 31 0.70 -21.71 9.65
N VAL A 32 0.37 -21.26 8.43
CA VAL A 32 -1.03 -21.08 8.00
C VAL A 32 -1.77 -22.42 7.95
N PHE A 33 -1.07 -23.54 7.66
CA PHE A 33 -1.66 -24.88 7.69
C PHE A 33 -2.07 -25.31 9.10
N TRP A 34 -1.26 -24.98 10.10
CA TRP A 34 -1.62 -25.19 11.50
C TRP A 34 -2.84 -24.34 11.91
N PHE A 35 -2.89 -23.07 11.49
CA PHE A 35 -4.03 -22.20 11.76
C PHE A 35 -5.32 -22.72 11.11
N ALA A 36 -5.27 -23.10 9.84
CA ALA A 36 -6.40 -23.68 9.11
C ALA A 36 -6.93 -24.95 9.79
N ALA A 37 -6.03 -25.85 10.22
CA ALA A 37 -6.37 -27.05 10.96
C ALA A 37 -7.07 -26.73 12.30
N ARG A 38 -6.52 -25.77 13.05
CA ARG A 38 -7.03 -25.38 14.36
C ARG A 38 -8.38 -24.65 14.26
N ALA A 39 -8.53 -23.79 13.27
CA ALA A 39 -9.77 -23.05 13.00
C ALA A 39 -10.84 -23.93 12.32
N LYS A 40 -10.45 -25.08 11.77
CA LYS A 40 -11.28 -25.91 10.88
C LYS A 40 -11.80 -25.11 9.69
N ASP A 41 -10.94 -24.24 9.16
CA ASP A 41 -11.24 -23.36 8.04
C ASP A 41 -10.15 -23.54 6.97
N THR A 42 -10.48 -24.29 5.91
CA THR A 42 -9.58 -24.52 4.78
C THR A 42 -9.46 -23.28 3.88
N GLY A 43 -10.37 -22.30 3.98
CA GLY A 43 -10.31 -21.05 3.23
C GLY A 43 -9.06 -20.22 3.53
N LEU A 44 -8.51 -20.35 4.75
CA LEU A 44 -7.23 -19.74 5.12
C LEU A 44 -6.05 -20.24 4.26
N LEU A 45 -6.18 -21.42 3.63
CA LEU A 45 -5.18 -21.99 2.74
C LEU A 45 -5.36 -21.62 1.28
N TRP A 46 -6.37 -20.79 0.94
CA TRP A 46 -6.69 -20.41 -0.44
C TRP A 46 -5.44 -20.07 -1.25
N ARG A 47 -4.55 -19.23 -0.68
CA ARG A 47 -3.27 -18.88 -1.31
C ARG A 47 -2.18 -19.93 -1.14
N GLU A 48 -1.89 -20.37 0.08
CA GLU A 48 -0.73 -21.26 0.30
C GLU A 48 -0.88 -22.61 -0.42
N ALA A 49 -2.12 -23.09 -0.59
CA ALA A 49 -2.39 -24.29 -1.36
C ALA A 49 -2.20 -24.12 -2.86
N SER A 50 -2.55 -22.97 -3.46
CA SER A 50 -2.29 -22.73 -4.89
C SER A 50 -0.79 -22.67 -5.15
N ARG A 51 -0.06 -21.92 -4.32
CA ARG A 51 1.41 -21.81 -4.38
C ARG A 51 2.11 -23.16 -4.22
N MET A 52 1.63 -23.99 -3.29
CA MET A 52 2.16 -25.35 -3.12
C MET A 52 1.90 -26.21 -4.37
N ARG A 53 0.69 -26.15 -4.96
CA ARG A 53 0.37 -26.90 -6.19
C ARG A 53 1.21 -26.43 -7.38
N GLU A 54 1.47 -25.14 -7.50
CA GLU A 54 2.35 -24.57 -8.52
C GLU A 54 3.80 -25.04 -8.32
N ALA A 55 4.31 -24.99 -7.09
CA ALA A 55 5.66 -25.46 -6.76
C ALA A 55 5.87 -26.96 -7.06
N LEU A 56 4.83 -27.80 -6.90
CA LEU A 56 4.87 -29.21 -7.25
C LEU A 56 4.91 -29.47 -8.77
N ARG A 57 4.49 -28.50 -9.59
CA ARG A 57 4.52 -28.58 -11.06
C ARG A 57 5.75 -27.91 -11.66
N ALA A 58 6.43 -27.06 -10.90
CA ALA A 58 7.61 -26.35 -11.35
C ALA A 58 8.80 -27.31 -11.53
N ALA A 59 9.67 -27.00 -12.49
CA ALA A 59 10.89 -27.78 -12.73
C ALA A 59 11.87 -27.69 -11.54
N GLU A 60 11.87 -26.55 -10.85
CA GLU A 60 12.60 -26.33 -9.60
C GLU A 60 11.61 -25.88 -8.53
N ASN A 61 11.79 -26.39 -7.30
CA ASN A 61 10.91 -26.00 -6.20
C ASN A 61 11.31 -24.60 -5.68
N PRO A 62 10.44 -23.58 -5.83
CA PRO A 62 10.74 -22.22 -5.39
C PRO A 62 10.92 -22.10 -3.87
N PHE A 63 10.50 -23.11 -3.10
CA PHE A 63 10.59 -23.15 -1.65
C PHE A 63 11.73 -24.04 -1.14
N ALA A 64 12.63 -24.52 -2.00
CA ALA A 64 13.71 -25.42 -1.61
C ALA A 64 14.62 -24.86 -0.50
N GLN A 65 14.79 -23.53 -0.46
CA GLN A 65 15.59 -22.84 0.57
C GLN A 65 14.77 -22.47 1.82
N SER A 66 13.47 -22.77 1.86
CA SER A 66 12.63 -22.46 3.02
C SER A 66 12.96 -23.42 4.16
N ARG A 67 13.67 -22.91 5.18
CA ARG A 67 13.99 -23.66 6.41
C ARG A 67 12.76 -24.18 7.16
N LEU A 68 11.58 -23.60 6.91
CA LEU A 68 10.33 -23.98 7.56
C LEU A 68 9.52 -25.00 6.75
N LEU A 69 9.88 -25.27 5.49
CA LEU A 69 9.14 -26.20 4.63
C LEU A 69 8.90 -27.58 5.27
N PRO A 70 9.85 -28.19 6.00
CA PRO A 70 9.61 -29.46 6.69
C PRO A 70 8.47 -29.44 7.71
N MET A 71 8.09 -28.26 8.22
CA MET A 71 7.00 -28.14 9.18
C MET A 71 5.63 -28.48 8.59
N LEU A 72 5.49 -28.50 7.26
CA LEU A 72 4.25 -28.99 6.62
C LEU A 72 3.93 -30.43 7.00
N PHE A 73 4.93 -31.30 7.20
CA PHE A 73 4.70 -32.69 7.62
C PHE A 73 4.08 -32.80 9.01
N VAL A 74 4.26 -31.77 9.85
CA VAL A 74 3.76 -31.71 11.23
C VAL A 74 2.44 -30.94 11.31
N TRP A 75 2.33 -29.85 10.54
CA TRP A 75 1.25 -28.88 10.66
C TRP A 75 0.17 -29.00 9.60
N SER A 76 0.41 -29.71 8.50
CA SER A 76 -0.57 -29.92 7.46
C SER A 76 -1.40 -31.17 7.74
N PRO A 77 -2.68 -31.05 8.17
CA PRO A 77 -3.57 -32.19 8.21
C PRO A 77 -3.93 -32.63 6.78
N PRO A 78 -4.56 -33.80 6.59
CA PRO A 78 -5.22 -34.12 5.32
C PRO A 78 -6.18 -32.99 4.93
N LEU A 79 -5.90 -32.34 3.80
CA LEU A 79 -6.69 -31.21 3.34
C LEU A 79 -7.89 -31.72 2.55
N GLY A 80 -9.08 -31.25 2.94
CA GLY A 80 -10.29 -31.41 2.14
C GLY A 80 -10.33 -30.42 0.97
N GLU A 81 -11.53 -30.16 0.46
CA GLU A 81 -11.72 -29.10 -0.53
C GLU A 81 -11.40 -27.72 0.07
N ILE A 82 -10.77 -26.89 -0.75
CA ILE A 82 -10.39 -25.52 -0.40
C ILE A 82 -11.28 -24.62 -1.23
N HIS A 83 -12.11 -23.82 -0.55
CA HIS A 83 -13.02 -22.87 -1.19
C HIS A 83 -12.43 -21.47 -1.14
N ALA A 84 -12.80 -20.64 -2.13
CA ALA A 84 -12.45 -19.24 -2.11
C ALA A 84 -13.06 -18.56 -0.87
N PRO A 85 -12.33 -17.66 -0.19
CA PRO A 85 -12.89 -16.90 0.91
C PRO A 85 -14.06 -16.02 0.44
N VAL A 86 -14.97 -15.70 1.36
CA VAL A 86 -16.13 -14.84 1.06
C VAL A 86 -15.82 -13.38 1.38
N GLN A 87 -15.03 -13.12 2.42
CA GLN A 87 -14.70 -11.77 2.84
C GLN A 87 -13.72 -11.12 1.85
N CYS A 88 -14.16 -10.04 1.21
CA CYS A 88 -13.36 -9.25 0.28
C CYS A 88 -12.65 -8.07 0.94
N SER A 89 -12.93 -7.82 2.22
CA SER A 89 -12.34 -6.73 2.97
C SER A 89 -11.98 -7.21 4.38
N TRP A 90 -10.82 -6.79 4.86
CA TRP A 90 -10.29 -7.19 6.16
C TRP A 90 -9.45 -6.08 6.76
N ARG A 91 -9.45 -6.00 8.09
CA ARG A 91 -8.61 -5.10 8.89
C ARG A 91 -7.85 -5.91 9.93
N GLY A 92 -6.56 -5.62 10.04
CA GLY A 92 -5.72 -6.03 11.17
C GLY A 92 -5.40 -4.84 12.04
N ASP A 93 -5.51 -5.00 13.35
CA ASP A 93 -5.09 -4.01 14.34
C ASP A 93 -3.67 -4.30 14.87
N GLY A 94 -3.19 -3.49 15.82
CA GLY A 94 -1.88 -3.64 16.46
C GLY A 94 -1.01 -2.40 16.29
N HIS A 95 0.31 -2.54 16.46
CA HIS A 95 1.27 -1.45 16.27
C HIS A 95 1.34 -0.97 14.80
N THR A 96 0.94 -1.82 13.87
CA THR A 96 0.85 -1.50 12.44
C THR A 96 -0.54 -1.92 11.93
N PRO A 97 -1.58 -1.11 12.18
CA PRO A 97 -2.90 -1.38 11.66
C PRO A 97 -2.88 -1.30 10.13
N VAL A 98 -3.51 -2.28 9.50
CA VAL A 98 -3.57 -2.41 8.04
C VAL A 98 -4.97 -2.81 7.62
N ALA A 99 -5.37 -2.41 6.42
CA ALA A 99 -6.59 -2.86 5.79
C ALA A 99 -6.33 -3.32 4.37
N MET A 100 -7.07 -4.34 3.95
CA MET A 100 -7.00 -4.88 2.60
C MET A 100 -8.42 -4.96 2.06
N HIS A 101 -8.62 -4.45 0.85
CA HIS A 101 -9.86 -4.53 0.10
C HIS A 101 -9.57 -5.21 -1.24
N ARG A 102 -10.48 -6.05 -1.72
CA ARG A 102 -10.45 -6.62 -3.07
C ARG A 102 -11.84 -6.70 -3.66
N SER A 103 -11.96 -6.70 -4.99
CA SER A 103 -13.26 -6.92 -5.63
C SER A 103 -13.64 -8.39 -5.75
N HIS A 104 -12.65 -9.29 -5.88
CA HIS A 104 -12.89 -10.72 -6.05
C HIS A 104 -11.69 -11.58 -5.61
N TRP A 105 -11.91 -12.87 -5.36
CA TRP A 105 -10.87 -13.83 -4.96
C TRP A 105 -10.32 -14.68 -6.10
N THR A 106 -11.14 -14.96 -7.12
CA THR A 106 -10.80 -15.89 -8.20
C THR A 106 -10.57 -15.19 -9.55
N ASP A 107 -10.78 -13.87 -9.62
CA ASP A 107 -10.56 -13.11 -10.85
C ASP A 107 -9.13 -12.55 -10.83
N PRO A 108 -8.26 -12.94 -11.78
CA PRO A 108 -6.89 -12.41 -11.86
C PRO A 108 -6.83 -10.92 -12.20
N ASP A 109 -7.90 -10.36 -12.79
CA ASP A 109 -8.00 -8.93 -13.13
C ASP A 109 -8.62 -8.11 -11.97
N ALA A 110 -8.93 -8.73 -10.82
CA ALA A 110 -9.61 -8.09 -9.70
C ALA A 110 -8.86 -6.85 -9.17
N LEU A 111 -9.64 -5.92 -8.60
CA LEU A 111 -9.11 -4.80 -7.85
C LEU A 111 -8.56 -5.29 -6.51
N PHE A 112 -7.44 -4.74 -6.11
CA PHE A 112 -6.89 -4.89 -4.76
C PHE A 112 -6.32 -3.57 -4.27
N LEU A 113 -6.55 -3.29 -2.99
CA LEU A 113 -6.05 -2.13 -2.28
C LEU A 113 -5.52 -2.59 -0.92
N GLY A 114 -4.22 -2.41 -0.69
CA GLY A 114 -3.62 -2.51 0.64
C GLY A 114 -3.42 -1.10 1.20
N PHE A 115 -3.74 -0.88 2.47
CA PHE A 115 -3.64 0.43 3.12
C PHE A 115 -3.06 0.30 4.53
N LYS A 116 -2.11 1.17 4.89
CA LYS A 116 -1.34 1.07 6.13
C LYS A 116 -1.49 2.33 7.00
N GLY A 117 -1.80 2.12 8.28
CA GLY A 117 -1.61 3.09 9.36
C GLY A 117 -0.44 2.70 10.26
N GLY A 118 -0.45 3.17 11.50
CA GLY A 118 0.55 2.82 12.52
C GLY A 118 1.59 3.90 12.74
N SER A 119 2.81 3.49 13.09
CA SER A 119 3.88 4.40 13.49
C SER A 119 5.21 4.05 12.80
N PRO A 120 6.03 5.05 12.40
CA PRO A 120 7.39 4.79 11.93
C PRO A 120 8.29 4.18 13.02
N SER A 121 7.98 4.34 14.31
CA SER A 121 8.75 3.75 15.41
C SER A 121 8.44 2.27 15.67
N ALA A 122 7.44 1.69 15.00
CA ALA A 122 7.20 0.25 15.08
C ALA A 122 8.42 -0.54 14.58
N ASN A 123 8.66 -1.72 15.17
CA ASN A 123 9.83 -2.52 14.82
C ASN A 123 9.79 -2.88 13.32
N HIS A 124 10.91 -2.67 12.63
CA HIS A 124 11.07 -2.84 11.18
C HIS A 124 10.24 -1.90 10.29
N ALA A 125 9.53 -0.92 10.86
CA ALA A 125 8.75 0.02 10.07
C ALA A 125 9.63 0.97 9.26
N HIS A 126 8.98 1.54 8.23
CA HIS A 126 9.44 2.65 7.42
C HIS A 126 8.57 3.88 7.72
N MET A 127 8.91 5.04 7.16
CA MET A 127 8.05 6.24 7.21
C MET A 127 7.02 6.21 6.06
N ASP A 128 6.24 5.14 6.02
CA ASP A 128 5.25 4.80 5.00
C ASP A 128 3.82 4.85 5.56
N ILE A 129 3.60 5.65 6.62
CA ILE A 129 2.29 5.71 7.29
C ILE A 129 1.30 6.51 6.45
N GLY A 130 0.11 5.93 6.22
CA GLY A 130 -0.85 6.40 5.22
C GLY A 130 -0.52 5.91 3.80
N GLY A 131 0.46 4.99 3.66
CA GLY A 131 0.82 4.38 2.39
C GLY A 131 -0.23 3.39 1.90
N PHE A 132 -0.18 3.09 0.60
CA PHE A 132 -1.05 2.10 -0.03
C PHE A 132 -0.35 1.38 -1.19
N VAL A 133 -0.87 0.22 -1.60
CA VAL A 133 -0.62 -0.37 -2.93
C VAL A 133 -1.93 -0.68 -3.62
N MET A 134 -1.90 -0.76 -4.94
CA MET A 134 -3.09 -1.01 -5.73
C MET A 134 -2.78 -1.93 -6.92
N GLU A 135 -3.63 -2.93 -7.12
CA GLU A 135 -3.61 -3.80 -8.31
C GLU A 135 -4.96 -3.76 -9.03
N ALA A 136 -4.92 -3.89 -10.35
CA ALA A 136 -6.08 -4.10 -11.21
C ALA A 136 -5.64 -4.61 -12.59
N ASP A 137 -6.53 -5.33 -13.28
CA ASP A 137 -6.26 -5.85 -14.64
C ASP A 137 -4.96 -6.68 -14.72
N GLY A 138 -4.61 -7.36 -13.62
CA GLY A 138 -3.40 -8.19 -13.49
C GLY A 138 -2.09 -7.40 -13.28
N VAL A 139 -2.16 -6.09 -13.06
CA VAL A 139 -0.99 -5.20 -12.91
C VAL A 139 -1.00 -4.53 -11.54
N ARG A 140 0.17 -4.43 -10.90
CA ARG A 140 0.38 -3.58 -9.72
C ARG A 140 0.76 -2.17 -10.15
N TRP A 141 -0.16 -1.23 -9.97
CA TRP A 141 -0.04 0.14 -10.45
C TRP A 141 0.58 1.08 -9.43
N ALA A 142 0.13 1.00 -8.18
CA ALA A 142 0.73 1.67 -7.05
C ALA A 142 1.60 0.67 -6.30
N CYS A 143 2.90 0.92 -6.27
CA CYS A 143 3.92 0.03 -5.73
C CYS A 143 4.53 0.59 -4.45
N ASP A 144 5.17 -0.27 -3.67
CA ASP A 144 6.13 0.15 -2.65
C ASP A 144 7.50 -0.43 -3.02
N LEU A 145 8.57 0.33 -2.79
CA LEU A 145 9.92 -0.11 -3.13
C LEU A 145 10.35 -1.18 -2.13
N GLU A 146 10.85 -2.32 -2.62
CA GLU A 146 11.41 -3.32 -1.72
C GLU A 146 12.63 -2.77 -1.00
N ARG A 147 12.83 -3.19 0.25
CA ARG A 147 14.04 -2.83 1.01
C ARG A 147 15.31 -3.19 0.24
N GLN A 148 16.36 -2.38 0.39
CA GLN A 148 17.71 -2.78 -0.01
C GLN A 148 18.24 -3.87 0.94
N ASP A 149 19.21 -4.64 0.48
CA ASP A 149 19.89 -5.59 1.35
C ASP A 149 20.67 -4.86 2.46
N TYR A 150 20.54 -5.35 3.69
CA TYR A 150 21.13 -4.71 4.85
C TYR A 150 22.65 -4.88 4.88
N HIS A 151 23.15 -6.02 4.41
CA HIS A 151 24.58 -6.26 4.34
C HIS A 151 25.24 -5.30 3.33
N GLU A 152 24.58 -5.01 2.21
CA GLU A 152 25.08 -4.01 1.27
C GLU A 152 25.18 -2.63 1.91
N LEU A 153 24.14 -2.19 2.64
CA LEU A 153 24.14 -0.91 3.34
C LEU A 153 25.20 -0.83 4.45
N GLU A 154 25.33 -1.90 5.26
CA GLU A 154 26.35 -1.99 6.31
C GLU A 154 27.77 -1.98 5.73
N HIS A 155 27.99 -2.64 4.59
CA HIS A 155 29.27 -2.60 3.86
C HIS A 155 29.62 -1.20 3.35
N GLN A 156 28.62 -0.36 3.07
CA GLN A 156 28.80 1.07 2.74
C GLN A 156 28.94 1.97 3.98
N GLY A 157 29.00 1.39 5.19
CA GLY A 157 29.21 2.11 6.44
C GLY A 157 27.94 2.66 7.09
N ILE A 158 26.76 2.28 6.59
CA ILE A 158 25.47 2.70 7.16
C ILE A 158 25.08 1.80 8.32
N GLN A 159 24.84 2.39 9.48
CA GLN A 159 24.31 1.69 10.64
C GLN A 159 22.77 1.67 10.55
N ILE A 160 22.21 0.70 9.85
CA ILE A 160 20.76 0.66 9.57
C ILE A 160 19.87 0.54 10.82
N PHE A 161 20.40 0.01 11.92
CA PHE A 161 19.71 -0.08 13.21
C PHE A 161 19.93 1.16 14.09
N ASN A 162 20.74 2.12 13.64
CA ASN A 162 20.89 3.40 14.30
C ASN A 162 19.65 4.27 14.04
N LYS A 163 19.02 4.75 15.12
CA LYS A 163 17.76 5.52 15.10
C LYS A 163 17.82 6.85 14.35
N VAL A 164 19.02 7.33 13.98
CA VAL A 164 19.20 8.59 13.23
C VAL A 164 19.60 8.31 11.78
N GLN A 165 20.51 7.37 11.54
CA GLN A 165 20.99 7.09 10.18
C GLN A 165 19.95 6.35 9.33
N ARG A 166 19.10 5.52 9.95
CA ARG A 166 18.07 4.74 9.25
C ARG A 166 17.17 5.60 8.35
N TRP A 167 16.76 6.77 8.84
CA TRP A 167 15.82 7.66 8.13
C TRP A 167 16.48 8.45 6.98
N LYS A 168 17.80 8.37 6.82
CA LYS A 168 18.50 8.91 5.65
C LYS A 168 18.41 8.00 4.44
N ILE A 169 18.09 6.71 4.65
CA ILE A 169 17.90 5.74 3.57
C ILE A 169 16.58 6.08 2.89
N PHE A 170 16.64 6.42 1.60
CA PHE A 170 15.51 6.80 0.76
C PHE A 170 14.40 5.78 0.84
N ARG A 171 14.71 4.49 0.62
CA ARG A 171 13.73 3.37 0.67
C ARG A 171 13.08 3.12 2.04
N ILE A 172 13.46 3.86 3.09
CA ILE A 172 12.91 3.73 4.44
C ILE A 172 12.19 5.02 4.86
N ASN A 173 12.41 6.13 4.17
CA ASN A 173 11.82 7.42 4.51
C ASN A 173 10.62 7.76 3.62
N ASN A 174 9.81 8.74 4.02
CA ASN A 174 8.54 9.07 3.37
C ASN A 174 8.68 9.61 1.93
N PHE A 175 9.89 9.97 1.50
CA PHE A 175 10.08 10.47 0.15
C PHE A 175 9.92 9.38 -0.91
N SER A 176 10.10 8.10 -0.56
CA SER A 176 10.00 6.96 -1.48
C SER A 176 8.69 6.17 -1.42
N HIS A 177 7.72 6.59 -0.59
CA HIS A 177 6.47 5.85 -0.39
C HIS A 177 5.24 6.61 -0.90
N ASN A 178 4.11 5.90 -0.96
CA ASN A 178 2.82 6.42 -1.43
C ASN A 178 2.12 7.31 -0.38
N VAL A 179 2.82 8.32 0.12
CA VAL A 179 2.44 9.11 1.30
C VAL A 179 2.53 10.62 1.04
N LEU A 180 1.98 11.41 1.98
CA LEU A 180 2.16 12.86 1.98
C LEU A 180 3.57 13.24 2.46
N THR A 181 4.08 14.37 1.98
CA THR A 181 5.28 15.03 2.48
C THR A 181 4.97 16.50 2.69
N VAL A 182 5.13 17.00 3.92
CA VAL A 182 4.80 18.38 4.29
C VAL A 182 6.09 19.18 4.44
N ASP A 183 6.22 20.29 3.72
CA ASP A 183 7.40 21.16 3.72
C ASP A 183 8.74 20.43 3.50
N GLY A 184 8.72 19.30 2.76
CA GLY A 184 9.91 18.46 2.56
C GLY A 184 10.42 17.78 3.84
N GLN A 185 9.58 17.64 4.86
CA GLN A 185 9.94 17.04 6.14
C GLN A 185 9.59 15.55 6.20
N LEU A 186 10.30 14.86 7.10
CA LEU A 186 10.02 13.47 7.46
C LEU A 186 8.73 13.38 8.27
N GLN A 187 8.09 12.21 8.24
CA GLN A 187 7.01 11.88 9.18
C GLN A 187 7.52 11.91 10.63
N GLU A 188 6.66 12.28 11.58
CA GLU A 188 7.00 12.23 13.00
C GLU A 188 7.24 10.78 13.44
N LEU A 189 8.40 10.55 14.04
CA LEU A 189 8.88 9.20 14.33
C LEU A 189 7.98 8.47 15.34
N GLU A 190 7.57 9.16 16.40
CA GLU A 190 6.79 8.58 17.49
C GLU A 190 5.27 8.77 17.32
N GLY A 191 4.83 9.38 16.22
CA GLY A 191 3.41 9.55 15.92
C GLY A 191 2.73 8.22 15.61
N PHE A 192 1.46 8.08 15.97
CA PHE A 192 0.65 6.91 15.66
C PHE A 192 -0.61 7.26 14.88
N ALA A 193 -0.84 6.56 13.77
CA ALA A 193 -2.00 6.72 12.91
C ALA A 193 -2.99 5.55 13.03
N PRO A 194 -4.07 5.68 13.81
CA PRO A 194 -5.08 4.63 13.92
C PRO A 194 -5.94 4.54 12.67
N ILE A 195 -6.45 3.33 12.39
CA ILE A 195 -7.62 3.16 11.51
C ILE A 195 -8.85 3.59 12.31
N THR A 196 -9.46 4.71 11.93
CA THR A 196 -10.65 5.28 12.59
C THR A 196 -11.95 4.79 11.99
N GLN A 197 -11.91 4.28 10.75
CA GLN A 197 -13.06 3.66 10.09
C GLN A 197 -12.61 2.50 9.20
N HIS A 198 -13.41 1.43 9.19
CA HIS A 198 -13.29 0.34 8.21
C HIS A 198 -14.70 -0.12 7.81
N ARG A 199 -14.97 -0.17 6.51
CA ARG A 199 -16.20 -0.70 5.92
C ARG A 199 -15.87 -1.78 4.91
N SER A 200 -16.49 -2.94 5.06
CA SER A 200 -16.30 -4.10 4.20
C SER A 200 -17.36 -4.27 3.12
N GLU A 201 -18.43 -3.48 3.18
CA GLU A 201 -19.63 -3.58 2.36
C GLU A 201 -20.07 -2.18 1.90
N GLY A 202 -21.08 -2.11 1.04
CA GLY A 202 -21.60 -0.86 0.49
C GLY A 202 -21.11 -0.59 -0.93
N LYS A 203 -21.37 0.60 -1.45
CA LYS A 203 -20.87 1.03 -2.77
C LYS A 203 -19.40 1.45 -2.72
N LEU A 204 -18.87 1.64 -1.52
CA LEU A 204 -17.48 1.99 -1.29
C LEU A 204 -16.96 1.27 -0.04
N PRO A 205 -16.61 -0.03 -0.09
CA PRO A 205 -15.75 -0.62 0.92
C PRO A 205 -14.48 0.22 1.07
N ASN A 206 -14.23 0.71 2.30
CA ASN A 206 -13.24 1.75 2.55
C ASN A 206 -12.58 1.65 3.91
N THR A 207 -11.51 2.42 4.09
CA THR A 207 -10.80 2.58 5.35
C THR A 207 -10.30 4.00 5.49
N ILE A 208 -10.41 4.57 6.70
CA ILE A 208 -9.91 5.90 7.03
C ILE A 208 -8.85 5.76 8.11
N VAL A 209 -7.71 6.43 7.87
CA VAL A 209 -6.61 6.56 8.82
C VAL A 209 -6.52 8.03 9.26
N ASP A 210 -6.40 8.24 10.57
CA ASP A 210 -6.07 9.54 11.13
C ASP A 210 -4.55 9.71 11.12
N LEU A 211 -4.07 10.72 10.39
CA LEU A 211 -2.65 11.00 10.22
C LEU A 211 -2.17 12.17 11.08
N GLY A 212 -3.03 12.68 12.00
CA GLY A 212 -2.74 13.87 12.79
C GLY A 212 -1.42 13.79 13.57
N GLU A 213 -1.15 12.69 14.25
CA GLU A 213 0.10 12.52 15.00
C GLU A 213 1.32 12.34 14.09
N ILE A 214 1.14 11.79 12.88
CA ILE A 214 2.23 11.58 11.90
C ILE A 214 2.74 12.90 11.34
N TYR A 215 1.87 13.88 11.22
CA TYR A 215 2.19 15.22 10.74
C TYR A 215 2.05 16.26 11.86
N VAL A 216 2.22 15.86 13.12
CA VAL A 216 2.16 16.79 14.26
C VAL A 216 3.22 17.88 14.09
N GLY A 217 2.83 19.14 14.33
CA GLY A 217 3.70 20.30 14.10
C GLY A 217 3.93 20.65 12.62
N GLN A 218 3.42 19.85 11.68
CA GLN A 218 3.44 20.12 10.24
C GLN A 218 2.05 20.50 9.72
N LEU A 219 1.00 19.83 10.21
CA LEU A 219 -0.41 20.10 9.89
C LEU A 219 -1.24 20.18 11.19
N ALA A 220 -2.32 20.97 11.15
CA ALA A 220 -3.30 21.03 12.24
C ALA A 220 -4.22 19.81 12.25
N GLN A 221 -4.51 19.26 11.06
CA GLN A 221 -5.29 18.04 10.86
C GLN A 221 -4.83 17.35 9.58
N ALA A 222 -4.77 16.02 9.59
CA ALA A 222 -4.53 15.22 8.41
C ALA A 222 -5.30 13.91 8.50
N ARG A 223 -6.15 13.60 7.51
CA ARG A 223 -6.85 12.32 7.40
C ARG A 223 -6.75 11.81 5.97
N ARG A 224 -6.63 10.50 5.83
CA ARG A 224 -6.65 9.82 4.53
C ARG A 224 -7.66 8.69 4.53
N GLY A 225 -8.54 8.69 3.53
CA GLY A 225 -9.43 7.59 3.21
C GLY A 225 -8.98 6.88 1.94
N ALA A 226 -9.10 5.55 1.92
CA ALA A 226 -8.87 4.73 0.74
C ALA A 226 -9.98 3.69 0.58
N GLY A 227 -10.44 3.43 -0.64
CA GLY A 227 -11.50 2.45 -0.88
C GLY A 227 -11.64 2.00 -2.34
N ILE A 228 -12.39 0.90 -2.54
CA ILE A 228 -12.75 0.40 -3.86
C ILE A 228 -14.19 0.82 -4.14
N HIS A 229 -14.42 1.61 -5.17
CA HIS A 229 -15.75 2.02 -5.59
C HIS A 229 -16.42 0.90 -6.41
N ALA A 230 -17.74 0.75 -6.28
CA ALA A 230 -18.53 -0.28 -6.95
C ALA A 230 -18.48 -0.20 -8.49
N ASP A 231 -18.15 0.96 -9.06
CA ASP A 231 -17.94 1.15 -10.50
C ASP A 231 -16.55 0.69 -10.99
N GLY A 232 -15.73 0.10 -10.13
CA GLY A 232 -14.51 -0.61 -10.51
C GLY A 232 -13.22 0.23 -10.49
N TYR A 233 -13.12 1.22 -9.61
CA TYR A 233 -11.90 2.04 -9.44
C TYR A 233 -11.53 2.22 -7.97
N VAL A 234 -10.28 2.59 -7.71
CA VAL A 234 -9.80 2.92 -6.35
C VAL A 234 -9.82 4.42 -6.14
N LEU A 235 -10.17 4.83 -4.92
CA LEU A 235 -10.14 6.22 -4.47
C LEU A 235 -9.20 6.40 -3.30
N ILE A 236 -8.39 7.45 -3.36
CA ILE A 236 -7.57 7.96 -2.25
C ILE A 236 -7.99 9.41 -2.01
N ARG A 237 -8.58 9.70 -0.85
CA ARG A 237 -9.02 11.04 -0.46
C ARG A 237 -8.23 11.52 0.74
N ASP A 238 -7.68 12.72 0.65
CA ASP A 238 -6.98 13.39 1.74
C ASP A 238 -7.76 14.65 2.16
N GLU A 239 -7.88 14.85 3.47
CA GLU A 239 -8.48 16.04 4.07
C GLU A 239 -7.50 16.64 5.07
N LEU A 240 -7.03 17.85 4.78
CA LEU A 240 -5.92 18.49 5.48
C LEU A 240 -6.32 19.86 6.02
N GLN A 241 -5.69 20.25 7.12
CA GLN A 241 -5.74 21.61 7.64
C GLN A 241 -4.33 22.12 7.93
N ALA A 242 -3.99 23.28 7.37
CA ALA A 242 -2.72 23.95 7.65
C ALA A 242 -2.68 24.54 9.07
N LEU A 243 -1.46 24.71 9.58
CA LEU A 243 -1.18 25.50 10.79
C LEU A 243 -1.30 27.00 10.50
N ASP A 244 -0.69 27.86 11.31
CA ASP A 244 -0.67 29.32 11.18
C ASP A 244 0.32 29.86 10.13
N LYS A 245 0.85 28.99 9.26
CA LYS A 245 1.83 29.34 8.22
C LYS A 245 1.45 28.76 6.86
N VAL A 246 2.00 29.35 5.80
CA VAL A 246 1.95 28.75 4.47
C VAL A 246 2.66 27.40 4.51
N THR A 247 2.00 26.38 3.99
CA THR A 247 2.45 24.98 4.08
C THR A 247 2.40 24.34 2.71
N SER A 248 3.47 23.67 2.30
CA SER A 248 3.53 22.90 1.05
C SER A 248 3.27 21.43 1.34
N VAL A 249 2.36 20.79 0.61
CA VAL A 249 2.08 19.35 0.78
C VAL A 249 2.21 18.64 -0.56
N ARG A 250 3.15 17.69 -0.65
CA ARG A 250 3.32 16.80 -1.80
C ARG A 250 2.56 15.50 -1.57
N TRP A 251 1.68 15.14 -2.49
CA TRP A 251 1.14 13.79 -2.62
C TRP A 251 2.00 12.99 -3.59
N GLY A 252 2.28 11.71 -3.32
CA GLY A 252 3.10 10.88 -4.19
C GLY A 252 2.58 9.44 -4.32
N MET A 253 2.79 8.85 -5.50
CA MET A 253 2.57 7.44 -5.79
C MET A 253 3.68 6.88 -6.67
N VAL A 254 4.34 5.84 -6.19
CA VAL A 254 5.38 5.07 -6.89
C VAL A 254 4.74 4.11 -7.89
N THR A 255 5.31 4.07 -9.08
CA THR A 255 4.93 3.15 -10.15
C THR A 255 6.13 2.75 -11.00
N PHE A 256 6.05 1.59 -11.66
CA PHE A 256 6.99 1.15 -12.68
C PHE A 256 6.42 1.29 -14.10
N ALA A 257 5.18 1.78 -14.21
CA ALA A 257 4.51 1.99 -15.49
C ALA A 257 5.15 3.13 -16.30
N ASP A 258 4.88 3.14 -17.60
CA ASP A 258 5.12 4.30 -18.44
C ASP A 258 4.01 5.33 -18.22
N VAL A 259 4.41 6.50 -17.71
CA VAL A 259 3.50 7.58 -17.32
C VAL A 259 3.50 8.67 -18.37
N CYS A 260 2.31 9.10 -18.79
CA CYS A 260 2.07 10.26 -19.62
C CYS A 260 1.12 11.22 -18.89
N ILE A 261 1.54 12.45 -18.64
CA ILE A 261 0.66 13.50 -18.08
C ILE A 261 -0.16 14.05 -19.24
N GLU A 262 -1.47 13.82 -19.20
CA GLU A 262 -2.41 14.23 -20.25
C GLU A 262 -2.92 15.67 -20.01
N SER A 263 -2.98 16.07 -18.74
CA SER A 263 -3.28 17.45 -18.29
C SER A 263 -2.81 17.65 -16.86
N GLU A 264 -2.94 18.88 -16.32
CA GLU A 264 -2.60 19.20 -14.93
C GLU A 264 -3.29 18.27 -13.90
N ARG A 265 -4.41 17.64 -14.28
CA ARG A 265 -5.25 16.82 -13.39
C ARG A 265 -5.42 15.37 -13.83
N GLN A 266 -4.77 14.95 -14.92
CA GLN A 266 -4.94 13.60 -15.44
C GLN A 266 -3.63 13.04 -15.99
N ALA A 267 -3.34 11.77 -15.68
CA ALA A 267 -2.24 11.02 -16.27
C ALA A 267 -2.68 9.62 -16.70
N SER A 268 -2.07 9.09 -17.76
CA SER A 268 -2.21 7.69 -18.17
C SER A 268 -0.96 6.90 -17.80
N LEU A 269 -1.15 5.71 -17.22
CA LEU A 269 -0.10 4.77 -16.85
C LEU A 269 -0.24 3.52 -17.72
N ARG A 270 0.85 3.07 -18.34
CA ARG A 270 0.87 1.91 -19.24
C ARG A 270 1.87 0.87 -18.76
N GLN A 271 1.42 -0.37 -18.60
CA GLN A 271 2.26 -1.50 -18.21
C GLN A 271 1.60 -2.80 -18.69
N ASP A 272 2.38 -3.76 -19.18
CA ASP A 272 1.92 -5.09 -19.60
C ASP A 272 0.73 -5.08 -20.58
N GLY A 273 0.68 -4.08 -21.47
CA GLY A 273 -0.41 -3.89 -22.43
C GLY A 273 -1.73 -3.38 -21.83
N LYS A 274 -1.74 -3.03 -20.54
CA LYS A 274 -2.87 -2.44 -19.82
C LYS A 274 -2.69 -0.94 -19.66
N VAL A 275 -3.77 -0.26 -19.33
CA VAL A 275 -3.79 1.18 -19.06
C VAL A 275 -4.58 1.46 -17.78
N LEU A 276 -4.04 2.33 -16.93
CA LEU A 276 -4.72 2.93 -15.80
C LEU A 276 -4.76 4.45 -16.00
N THR A 277 -5.93 5.05 -15.79
CA THR A 277 -6.06 6.51 -15.71
C THR A 277 -5.97 6.94 -14.25
N LEU A 278 -5.07 7.88 -13.95
CA LEU A 278 -5.03 8.62 -12.71
C LEU A 278 -5.74 9.95 -12.92
N GLN A 279 -6.77 10.23 -12.11
CA GLN A 279 -7.53 11.48 -12.13
C GLN A 279 -7.41 12.19 -10.78
N LEU A 280 -7.04 13.47 -10.78
CA LEU A 280 -6.98 14.34 -9.61
C LEU A 280 -8.18 15.29 -9.59
N ASP A 281 -8.96 15.21 -8.51
CA ASP A 281 -9.95 16.23 -8.12
C ASP A 281 -9.43 16.94 -6.87
N SER A 282 -9.40 18.27 -6.86
CA SER A 282 -8.77 19.05 -5.78
C SER A 282 -9.47 20.39 -5.61
N SER A 283 -9.75 20.77 -4.37
CA SER A 283 -10.33 22.08 -4.04
C SER A 283 -9.34 23.25 -4.18
N VAL A 284 -8.05 22.95 -4.43
CA VAL A 284 -6.99 23.93 -4.66
C VAL A 284 -6.19 23.61 -5.92
N GLU A 285 -5.49 24.61 -6.45
CA GLU A 285 -4.55 24.46 -7.57
C GLU A 285 -3.50 23.38 -7.25
N ALA A 286 -3.35 22.44 -8.18
CA ALA A 286 -2.34 21.41 -8.14
C ALA A 286 -2.12 20.86 -9.56
N GLU A 287 -0.87 20.61 -9.90
CA GLU A 287 -0.47 20.08 -11.19
C GLU A 287 0.25 18.76 -10.97
N LEU A 288 -0.12 17.74 -11.74
CA LEU A 288 0.59 16.48 -11.75
C LEU A 288 2.01 16.67 -12.28
N GLU A 289 2.95 15.97 -11.66
CA GLU A 289 4.35 15.93 -12.05
C GLU A 289 4.90 14.50 -11.95
N ILE A 290 6.01 14.25 -12.64
CA ILE A 290 6.76 13.00 -12.53
C ILE A 290 8.10 13.32 -11.86
N CYS A 291 8.35 12.72 -10.69
CA CYS A 291 9.65 12.77 -10.04
C CYS A 291 10.48 11.54 -10.42
N ASP A 292 11.74 11.75 -10.81
CA ASP A 292 12.73 10.68 -10.96
C ASP A 292 13.10 10.16 -9.56
N ILE A 293 12.72 8.92 -9.29
CA ILE A 293 13.11 8.17 -8.09
C ILE A 293 13.92 6.92 -8.45
N GLU A 294 14.33 6.76 -9.71
CA GLU A 294 15.22 5.69 -10.15
C GLU A 294 16.60 5.85 -9.50
N ARG A 295 17.03 7.09 -9.29
CA ARG A 295 18.25 7.42 -8.57
C ARG A 295 17.91 7.95 -7.18
N PRO A 296 18.14 7.16 -6.11
CA PRO A 296 18.11 7.69 -4.77
C PRO A 296 19.09 8.86 -4.61
N PRO A 297 18.84 9.77 -3.65
CA PRO A 297 19.67 10.95 -3.43
C PRO A 297 21.06 10.64 -2.87
N ASN A 298 21.28 9.45 -2.28
CA ASN A 298 22.56 9.09 -1.70
C ASN A 298 23.29 8.00 -2.50
N ASP A 299 24.61 8.14 -2.64
CA ASP A 299 25.45 7.24 -3.45
C ASP A 299 25.58 5.81 -2.90
N PHE A 300 25.28 5.60 -1.61
CA PHE A 300 25.33 4.27 -0.97
C PHE A 300 24.08 3.43 -1.26
N GLU A 301 23.08 4.00 -1.93
CA GLU A 301 21.81 3.34 -2.19
C GLU A 301 21.78 2.74 -3.59
N ALA A 302 21.24 1.53 -3.68
CA ALA A 302 21.02 0.87 -4.95
C ALA A 302 19.97 1.65 -5.76
N ARG A 303 20.20 1.76 -7.07
CA ARG A 303 19.22 2.35 -8.00
C ARG A 303 17.88 1.60 -7.91
N ASN A 304 16.81 2.26 -8.34
CA ASN A 304 15.46 1.70 -8.47
C ASN A 304 15.08 1.65 -9.97
N PRO A 305 15.67 0.74 -10.77
CA PRO A 305 15.50 0.76 -12.23
C PRO A 305 14.04 0.83 -12.65
N GLY A 306 13.69 1.82 -13.47
CA GLY A 306 12.34 2.02 -14.00
C GLY A 306 11.32 2.59 -13.01
N ALA A 307 11.67 2.77 -11.73
CA ALA A 307 10.76 3.35 -10.74
C ALA A 307 10.59 4.87 -10.96
N LYS A 308 9.35 5.33 -10.85
CA LYS A 308 8.94 6.73 -11.02
C LYS A 308 7.95 7.08 -9.92
N MET A 309 7.87 8.34 -9.55
CA MET A 309 6.80 8.83 -8.69
C MET A 309 5.93 9.80 -9.47
N ILE A 310 4.63 9.52 -9.53
CA ILE A 310 3.63 10.50 -9.92
C ILE A 310 3.29 11.30 -8.67
N ALA A 311 3.37 12.62 -8.75
CA ALA A 311 3.14 13.50 -7.62
C ALA A 311 2.34 14.72 -8.02
N PHE A 312 1.90 15.48 -7.03
CA PHE A 312 1.53 16.89 -7.18
C PHE A 312 1.78 17.57 -5.84
N THR A 313 1.99 18.88 -5.90
CA THR A 313 2.20 19.70 -4.71
C THR A 313 1.14 20.78 -4.59
N VAL A 314 0.48 20.86 -3.44
CA VAL A 314 -0.46 21.94 -3.09
C VAL A 314 0.16 22.90 -2.10
N LYS A 315 -0.16 24.19 -2.24
CA LYS A 315 0.21 25.24 -1.27
C LYS A 315 -1.00 25.65 -0.47
N LEU A 316 -0.93 25.48 0.84
CA LEU A 316 -1.99 25.81 1.77
C LEU A 316 -1.73 27.18 2.39
N ALA A 317 -2.71 28.06 2.35
CA ALA A 317 -2.69 29.28 3.15
C ALA A 317 -2.78 28.96 4.65
N PRO A 318 -2.34 29.86 5.55
CA PRO A 318 -2.53 29.68 6.99
C PRO A 318 -3.97 29.32 7.34
N HIS A 319 -4.15 28.29 8.16
CA HIS A 319 -5.42 27.73 8.62
C HIS A 319 -6.35 27.19 7.53
N ALA A 320 -5.92 27.15 6.26
CA ALA A 320 -6.73 26.64 5.17
C ALA A 320 -7.07 25.16 5.41
N LYS A 321 -8.33 24.84 5.14
CA LYS A 321 -8.81 23.46 5.02
C LYS A 321 -8.92 23.13 3.55
N VAL A 322 -8.31 22.04 3.14
CA VAL A 322 -8.33 21.59 1.75
C VAL A 322 -8.61 20.10 1.69
N ASP A 323 -9.05 19.67 0.52
CA ASP A 323 -9.26 18.28 0.21
C ASP A 323 -8.91 18.00 -1.24
N PHE A 324 -8.43 16.80 -1.49
CA PHE A 324 -8.21 16.30 -2.82
C PHE A 324 -8.42 14.80 -2.86
N THR A 325 -8.84 14.31 -4.03
CA THR A 325 -9.17 12.93 -4.29
C THR A 325 -8.44 12.47 -5.55
N VAL A 326 -7.66 11.42 -5.43
CA VAL A 326 -7.04 10.71 -6.55
C VAL A 326 -7.86 9.48 -6.86
N SER A 327 -8.33 9.36 -8.10
CA SER A 327 -9.01 8.19 -8.62
C SER A 327 -8.05 7.39 -9.50
N LEU A 328 -7.92 6.09 -9.23
CA LEU A 328 -7.13 5.14 -10.01
C LEU A 328 -8.10 4.22 -10.77
N ILE A 329 -8.25 4.47 -12.07
CA ILE A 329 -9.33 3.94 -12.92
C ILE A 329 -8.72 2.96 -13.93
N PRO A 330 -8.90 1.64 -13.77
CA PRO A 330 -8.46 0.64 -14.74
C PRO A 330 -9.21 0.78 -16.06
N GLY A 331 -8.59 0.37 -17.18
CA GLY A 331 -9.11 0.63 -18.52
C GLY A 331 -10.51 0.06 -18.83
N LYS A 332 -11.01 -0.90 -18.05
CA LYS A 332 -12.40 -1.42 -18.17
C LYS A 332 -13.43 -0.70 -17.30
N ALA A 333 -13.00 0.16 -16.38
CA ALA A 333 -13.87 0.83 -15.42
C ALA A 333 -14.57 2.05 -16.05
N SER A 334 -15.73 2.42 -15.48
CA SER A 334 -16.40 3.66 -15.86
C SER A 334 -15.68 4.86 -15.25
N GLU A 335 -15.69 6.01 -15.94
CA GLU A 335 -15.24 7.27 -15.35
C GLU A 335 -16.02 7.58 -14.06
N PRO A 336 -15.37 8.14 -13.02
CA PRO A 336 -16.04 8.53 -11.78
C PRO A 336 -17.18 9.52 -12.07
N LYS A 337 -18.41 9.16 -11.68
CA LYS A 337 -19.61 9.95 -12.01
C LYS A 337 -19.89 11.12 -11.05
N SER A 338 -19.21 11.21 -9.91
CA SER A 338 -19.37 12.30 -8.93
C SER A 338 -18.32 12.26 -7.81
N SER A 339 -18.08 13.39 -7.14
CA SER A 339 -17.33 13.42 -5.88
C SER A 339 -18.10 12.67 -4.78
N LEU A 340 -17.41 11.83 -4.00
CA LEU A 340 -18.01 11.03 -2.92
C LEU A 340 -18.20 11.80 -1.60
N GLY A 341 -18.18 13.13 -1.65
CA GLY A 341 -18.29 13.97 -0.45
C GLY A 341 -17.11 13.85 0.51
N ALA A 342 -17.31 14.30 1.75
CA ALA A 342 -16.27 14.29 2.77
C ALA A 342 -16.04 12.89 3.33
N LEU A 343 -14.87 12.66 3.94
CA LEU A 343 -14.52 11.39 4.59
C LEU A 343 -15.52 11.00 5.69
N ALA A 344 -16.13 11.99 6.37
CA ALA A 344 -17.17 11.74 7.35
C ALA A 344 -18.42 11.06 6.75
N ASP A 345 -18.72 11.35 5.48
CA ASP A 345 -19.88 10.84 4.76
C ASP A 345 -19.65 9.43 4.20
N TRP A 346 -18.39 9.00 4.06
CA TRP A 346 -18.03 7.65 3.60
C TRP A 346 -18.52 6.55 4.55
N SER A 347 -18.90 6.92 5.77
CA SER A 347 -19.59 6.04 6.70
C SER A 347 -21.01 5.66 6.21
N SER A 348 -21.57 6.30 5.20
CA SER A 348 -22.94 6.07 4.72
C SER A 348 -23.04 5.50 3.31
N LEU A 349 -21.89 5.29 2.64
CA LEU A 349 -21.78 4.89 1.24
C LEU A 349 -21.67 3.37 1.02
#